data_AF-A0AAD1ST95-F1
#
_entry.id   AF-A0AAD1ST95-F1
#
_cell.length_a   1.000
_cell.length_b   1.000
_cell.length_c   1.000
_cell.angle_alpha   90.00
_cell.angle_beta   90.00
_cell.angle_gamma   90.00
#
_symmetry.space_group_name_H-M   'P 1'
#
loop_
_entity.id
_entity.type
_entity.pdbx_description
1 polymer ?
#
loop_
_entity_poly.entity_id
_entity_poly.type
_entity_poly.pdbx_seq_one_letter_code
_entity_poly.pdbx_strand_id
1 'polypeptide(L)'
;MVPLSDGLSRTSSKDSYQEKQRVRPEGRTPRSTPKPVNKPPVTVDTLQSLLDELRFNITADIGQFHEKIKGLSARLHNTEQNTATHETRIAALEQQLDS
;
A
#
# COMPACT_ATOMS: atom_id res chain seq x y z
N MET A 1 -12.52 47.70 -1.61
CA MET A 1 -11.94 48.70 -0.69
C MET A 1 -11.24 47.94 0.42
N VAL A 2 -10.04 48.35 0.81
CA VAL A 2 -9.28 47.78 1.94
C VAL A 2 -8.95 48.93 2.90
N PRO A 3 -9.24 48.82 4.21
CA PRO A 3 -8.62 49.65 5.22
C PRO A 3 -7.30 49.03 5.72
N LEU A 4 -6.23 49.81 5.68
CA LEU A 4 -5.11 49.75 6.63
C LEU A 4 -5.59 50.41 7.95
N SER A 5 -4.96 50.36 9.12
CA SER A 5 -3.68 49.76 9.58
C SER A 5 -3.97 48.91 10.85
N ASP A 6 -3.13 48.64 11.86
CA ASP A 6 -1.72 48.88 12.26
C ASP A 6 -1.33 47.71 13.23
N GLY A 7 -0.14 47.54 13.82
CA GLY A 7 1.06 48.38 13.86
C GLY A 7 2.22 47.67 14.59
N LEU A 8 3.44 48.22 14.42
CA LEU A 8 4.71 47.64 14.90
C LEU A 8 5.07 48.11 16.33
N SER A 9 5.53 47.18 17.19
CA SER A 9 6.61 47.35 18.19
C SER A 9 6.88 46.00 18.87
N ARG A 10 8.09 45.41 18.98
CA ARG A 10 9.45 45.88 19.37
C ARG A 10 9.66 46.26 20.85
N THR A 11 9.90 45.26 21.69
CA THR A 11 10.94 45.22 22.74
C THR A 11 11.42 43.75 22.83
N SER A 12 12.70 43.38 22.75
CA SER A 12 13.86 43.73 23.57
C SER A 12 13.76 43.22 25.02
N SER A 13 14.29 42.02 25.26
CA SER A 13 15.11 41.73 26.45
C SER A 13 16.15 40.66 26.11
N LYS A 14 17.43 40.98 26.32
CA LYS A 14 18.49 39.98 26.47
C LYS A 14 18.37 39.44 27.89
N ASP A 15 18.28 38.13 28.06
CA ASP A 15 18.59 37.51 29.34
C ASP A 15 19.81 36.60 29.21
N SER A 16 20.80 36.89 30.05
CA SER A 16 22.14 36.31 30.01
C SER A 16 22.38 35.52 31.29
N TYR A 17 22.09 34.22 31.25
CA TYR A 17 22.49 33.30 32.31
C TYR A 17 23.52 32.31 31.80
N GLN A 18 24.78 32.53 32.21
CA GLN A 18 25.86 31.57 32.00
C GLN A 18 25.69 30.37 32.94
N GLU A 19 25.15 29.26 32.44
CA GLU A 19 25.17 27.99 33.19
C GLU A 19 26.46 27.19 32.92
N LYS A 20 27.48 27.60 33.68
CA LYS A 20 28.60 26.81 34.25
C LYS A 20 28.83 25.40 33.70
N GLN A 21 30.05 25.20 33.20
CA GLN A 21 30.57 23.91 32.74
C GLN A 21 30.34 22.78 33.75
N ARG A 22 29.78 21.66 33.29
CA ARG A 22 29.87 20.36 33.97
C ARG A 22 30.74 19.40 33.16
N VAL A 23 31.81 18.99 33.83
CA VAL A 23 32.89 18.07 33.44
C VAL A 23 32.45 16.97 32.47
N ARG A 24 33.18 16.88 31.34
CA ARG A 24 33.08 15.80 30.35
C ARG A 24 33.70 14.51 30.91
N PRO A 25 33.02 13.35 30.86
CA PRO A 25 33.67 12.08 31.14
C PRO A 25 34.63 11.70 29.99
N GLU A 26 35.91 11.93 30.20
CA GLU A 26 36.99 11.33 29.39
C GLU A 26 36.91 9.80 29.56
N GLY A 27 36.47 9.08 28.52
CA GLY A 27 36.21 7.65 28.67
C GLY A 27 35.30 7.00 27.63
N ARG A 28 35.35 7.43 26.36
CA ARG A 28 34.80 6.65 25.25
C ARG A 28 35.80 6.62 24.11
N THR A 29 36.42 5.45 23.90
CA THR A 29 37.13 5.11 22.67
C THR A 29 36.28 5.52 21.47
N PRO A 30 36.83 6.13 20.41
CA PRO A 30 36.05 6.48 19.24
C PRO A 30 35.37 5.22 18.71
N ARG A 31 34.04 5.18 18.78
CA ARG A 31 33.24 4.11 18.17
C ARG A 31 33.65 4.06 16.72
N SER A 32 34.27 2.96 16.28
CA SER A 32 34.63 2.79 14.89
C SER A 32 33.38 3.03 14.06
N THR A 33 33.42 4.09 13.25
CA THR A 33 32.34 4.34 12.31
C THR A 33 32.26 3.10 11.41
N PRO A 34 31.06 2.57 11.14
CA PRO A 34 30.93 1.55 10.10
C PRO A 34 31.54 2.16 8.85
N LYS A 35 32.60 1.53 8.31
CA LYS A 35 33.12 1.94 7.00
C LYS A 35 31.92 1.91 6.05
N PRO A 36 31.66 2.96 5.26
CA PRO A 36 30.58 2.92 4.29
C PRO A 36 30.83 1.71 3.40
N VAL A 37 29.94 0.73 3.48
CA VAL A 37 29.96 -0.41 2.57
C VAL A 37 29.58 0.17 1.22
N ASN A 38 30.58 0.43 0.39
CA ASN A 38 30.40 0.71 -1.03
C ASN A 38 29.83 -0.55 -1.69
N LYS A 39 28.53 -0.78 -1.48
CA LYS A 39 27.74 -1.57 -2.42
C LYS A 39 27.89 -0.85 -3.76
N PRO A 40 28.26 -1.56 -4.85
CA PRO A 40 28.27 -0.94 -6.17
C PRO A 40 26.89 -0.32 -6.42
N PRO A 41 26.84 0.89 -7.01
CA PRO A 41 25.56 1.53 -7.30
C PRO A 41 24.74 0.61 -8.18
N VAL A 42 23.47 0.39 -7.82
CA VAL A 42 22.55 -0.37 -8.66
C VAL A 42 22.43 0.37 -9.98
N THR A 43 22.80 -0.28 -11.08
CA THR A 43 22.78 0.36 -12.40
C THR A 43 21.34 0.61 -12.85
N VAL A 44 21.14 1.60 -13.72
CA VAL A 44 19.83 1.85 -14.34
C VAL A 44 19.34 0.60 -15.06
N ASP A 45 20.23 -0.14 -15.73
CA ASP A 45 19.91 -1.38 -16.45
C ASP A 45 19.43 -2.50 -15.50
N THR A 46 20.03 -2.61 -14.31
CA THR A 46 19.59 -3.56 -13.28
C THR A 46 18.20 -3.20 -12.76
N LEU A 47 17.94 -1.91 -12.51
CA LEU A 47 16.60 -1.46 -12.09
C LEU A 47 15.56 -1.66 -13.20
N GLN A 48 15.91 -1.37 -14.45
CA GLN A 48 15.03 -1.56 -15.60
C GLN A 48 14.66 -3.03 -15.80
N SER A 49 15.65 -3.93 -15.71
CA SER A 49 15.44 -5.38 -15.80
C SER A 49 14.46 -5.89 -14.72
N LEU A 50 14.63 -5.44 -13.47
CA LEU A 50 13.73 -5.78 -12.36
C LEU A 50 12.31 -5.22 -12.56
N LEU A 51 12.17 -4.01 -13.12
CA LEU A 51 10.87 -3.42 -13.44
C LEU A 51 10.15 -4.21 -14.54
N ASP A 52 10.87 -4.67 -15.56
CA ASP A 52 10.28 -5.44 -16.65
C ASP A 52 9.92 -6.87 -16.24
N GLU A 53 10.72 -7.51 -15.37
CA GLU A 53 10.35 -8.78 -14.72
C GLU A 53 9.09 -8.63 -13.85
N LEU A 54 9.02 -7.59 -13.01
CA LEU A 54 7.83 -7.30 -12.19
C LEU A 54 6.58 -7.03 -13.05
N ARG A 55 6.71 -6.26 -14.13
CA ARG A 55 5.63 -6.00 -15.10
C ARG A 55 5.14 -7.29 -15.77
N PHE A 56 6.06 -8.17 -16.17
CA PHE A 56 5.72 -9.46 -16.77
C PHE A 56 4.94 -10.33 -15.79
N ASN A 57 5.47 -10.51 -14.57
CA ASN A 57 4.84 -11.33 -13.53
C ASN A 57 3.44 -10.83 -13.16
N ILE A 58 3.28 -9.52 -12.92
CA ILE A 58 1.97 -8.90 -12.63
C ILE A 58 0.99 -9.11 -13.79
N THR A 59 1.44 -8.98 -15.04
CA THR A 59 0.59 -9.19 -16.23
C THR A 59 0.14 -10.65 -16.35
N ALA A 60 1.05 -11.59 -16.11
CA ALA A 60 0.76 -13.02 -16.12
C ALA A 60 -0.25 -13.41 -15.02
N ASP A 61 -0.07 -12.90 -13.80
CA ASP A 61 -0.97 -13.14 -12.67
C ASP A 61 -2.37 -12.57 -12.94
N ILE A 62 -2.47 -11.33 -13.44
CA ILE A 62 -3.75 -10.72 -13.84
C ILE A 62 -4.46 -11.59 -14.89
N GLY A 63 -3.74 -12.11 -15.89
CA GLY A 63 -4.29 -13.03 -16.88
C GLY A 63 -4.85 -14.32 -16.26
N GLN A 64 -4.10 -14.94 -15.33
CA GLN A 64 -4.57 -16.12 -14.61
C GLN A 64 -5.81 -15.85 -13.75
N PHE A 65 -5.87 -14.70 -13.05
CA PHE A 65 -7.04 -14.32 -12.28
C PHE A 65 -8.25 -14.05 -13.16
N HIS A 66 -8.07 -13.41 -14.32
CA HIS A 66 -9.15 -13.15 -15.27
C HIS A 66 -9.82 -14.46 -15.76
N GLU A 67 -9.04 -15.44 -16.20
CA GLU A 67 -9.59 -16.73 -16.65
C GLU A 67 -10.23 -17.53 -15.50
N LYS A 68 -9.69 -17.45 -14.28
CA LYS A 68 -10.33 -18.04 -13.08
C LYS A 68 -11.69 -17.40 -12.78
N ILE A 69 -11.79 -16.07 -12.84
CA ILE A 69 -13.06 -15.33 -12.64
C ILE A 69 -14.08 -15.74 -13.70
N LYS A 70 -13.70 -15.72 -14.97
CA LYS A 70 -14.54 -16.13 -16.12
C LYS A 70 -15.05 -17.57 -15.99
N GLY A 71 -14.19 -18.50 -15.56
CA GLY A 71 -14.57 -19.88 -15.27
C GLY A 71 -15.55 -20.01 -14.09
N LEU A 72 -15.39 -19.21 -13.03
CA LEU A 72 -16.32 -19.16 -11.90
C LEU A 72 -17.68 -18.55 -12.31
N SER A 73 -17.70 -17.48 -13.10
CA SER A 73 -18.94 -16.89 -13.64
C SER A 73 -19.73 -17.88 -14.49
N ALA A 74 -19.07 -18.65 -15.36
CA ALA A 74 -19.73 -19.69 -16.15
C ALA A 74 -20.33 -20.82 -15.29
N ARG A 75 -19.64 -21.21 -14.21
CA ARG A 75 -20.13 -22.21 -13.24
C ARG A 75 -21.30 -21.70 -12.40
N LEU A 76 -21.26 -20.43 -11.98
CA LEU A 76 -22.36 -19.78 -11.28
C LEU A 76 -23.60 -19.75 -12.18
N HIS A 77 -23.47 -19.28 -13.42
CA HIS A 77 -24.58 -19.23 -14.37
C HIS A 77 -25.22 -20.62 -14.63
N ASN A 78 -24.40 -21.67 -14.79
CA ASN A 78 -24.91 -23.04 -14.92
C ASN A 78 -25.68 -23.48 -13.65
N THR A 79 -25.18 -23.11 -12.47
CA THR A 79 -25.86 -23.40 -11.19
C THR A 79 -27.23 -22.70 -11.12
N GLU A 80 -27.31 -21.42 -11.52
CA GLU A 80 -28.57 -20.66 -11.59
C GLU A 80 -29.61 -21.33 -12.51
N GLN A 81 -29.20 -21.76 -13.71
CA GLN A 81 -30.08 -22.47 -14.65
C GLN A 81 -30.58 -23.81 -14.09
N ASN A 82 -29.71 -24.57 -13.42
CA ASN A 82 -30.11 -25.84 -12.78
C ASN A 82 -31.10 -25.59 -11.63
N THR A 83 -30.88 -24.57 -10.79
CA THR A 83 -31.79 -24.20 -9.71
C THR A 83 -33.19 -23.86 -10.26
N ALA A 84 -33.28 -22.99 -11.27
CA ALA A 84 -34.56 -22.65 -11.90
C ALA A 84 -35.27 -23.87 -12.53
N THR A 85 -34.50 -24.81 -13.09
CA THR A 85 -35.02 -26.08 -13.61
C THR A 85 -35.56 -26.97 -12.49
N HIS A 86 -34.87 -27.03 -11.34
CA HIS A 86 -35.32 -27.78 -10.17
C HIS A 86 -36.57 -27.17 -9.53
N GLU A 87 -36.63 -25.85 -9.37
CA GLU A 87 -37.82 -25.13 -8.88
C GLU A 87 -39.05 -25.41 -9.75
N THR A 88 -38.91 -25.31 -11.08
CA THR A 88 -39.98 -25.63 -12.04
C THR A 88 -40.47 -27.07 -11.90
N ARG A 89 -39.55 -28.02 -11.69
CA ARG A 89 -39.87 -29.44 -11.51
C ARG A 89 -40.52 -29.73 -10.16
N ILE A 90 -40.16 -29.01 -9.09
CA ILE A 90 -40.81 -29.13 -7.78
C ILE A 90 -42.27 -28.66 -7.90
N ALA A 91 -42.51 -27.48 -8.46
CA ALA A 91 -43.88 -26.96 -8.65
C ALA A 91 -44.76 -27.89 -9.50
N ALA A 92 -44.20 -28.54 -10.52
CA ALA A 92 -44.92 -29.53 -11.33
C ALA A 92 -45.25 -30.83 -10.56
N LEU A 93 -44.40 -31.25 -9.62
CA LEU A 93 -44.65 -32.41 -8.76
C LEU A 93 -45.67 -32.10 -7.66
N GLU A 94 -45.64 -30.88 -7.09
CA GLU A 94 -46.65 -30.41 -6.13
C GLU A 94 -48.06 -30.42 -6.75
N GLN A 95 -48.21 -29.87 -7.97
CA GLN A 95 -49.48 -29.92 -8.71
C GLN A 95 -49.98 -31.36 -8.98
N GLN A 96 -49.08 -32.33 -9.15
CA GLN A 96 -49.44 -33.74 -9.34
C GLN A 96 -49.87 -34.45 -8.05
N LEU A 97 -49.47 -33.94 -6.88
CA LEU A 97 -49.89 -34.47 -5.57
C LEU A 97 -51.22 -33.88 -5.09
N ASP A 98 -51.56 -32.67 -5.54
CA ASP A 98 -52.84 -32.00 -5.25
C ASP A 98 -54.00 -32.42 -6.18
N SER A 99 -53.75 -33.35 -7.13
CA SER A 99 -54.70 -33.82 -8.16
C SER A 99 -55.27 -35.22 -7.89
#